data_AF-A0A7S0T6I5-F1
#
_entry.id   AF-A0A7S0T6I5-F1
#
_cell.length_a   1.000
_cell.length_b   1.000
_cell.length_c   1.000
_cell.angle_alpha   90.00
_cell.angle_beta   90.00
_cell.angle_gamma   90.00
#
_symmetry.space_group_name_H-M   'P 1'
#
loop_
_entity.id
_entity.type
_entity.pdbx_description
1 polymer ?
#
loop_
_entity_poly.entity_id
_entity_poly.type
_entity_poly.pdbx_seq_one_letter_code
_entity_poly.pdbx_strand_id
1 'polypeptide(L)'
;IESADREGQFHVKPIGPLGRCCAVKDAKWARAIQAAIGRRTLGMYLVNDTHDEQVLRRITRNGASMIVTDLRGGEYNIPEDALPRVDGVGGGITILSQLEFTHAAARNALVDQAEIERQLLFEDKRRMED
;
A
#
# COMPACT_ATOMS: atom_id res chain seq x y z
N ILE A 1 14.97 -8.47 11.00
CA ILE A 1 14.73 -7.02 10.77
C ILE A 1 14.95 -6.27 12.06
N GLU A 2 14.13 -6.49 13.10
CA GLU A 2 14.27 -5.81 14.41
C GLU A 2 15.69 -5.83 15.01
N SER A 3 16.36 -6.98 15.04
CA SER A 3 17.73 -7.05 15.58
C SER A 3 18.73 -6.23 14.75
N ALA A 4 18.66 -6.32 13.42
CA ALA A 4 19.55 -5.59 12.52
C ALA A 4 19.31 -4.07 12.57
N ASP A 5 18.06 -3.65 12.77
CA ASP A 5 17.70 -2.25 13.00
C ASP A 5 18.29 -1.74 14.33
N ARG A 6 18.15 -2.52 15.41
CA ARG A 6 18.74 -2.20 16.72
C ARG A 6 20.26 -2.13 16.69
N GLU A 7 20.89 -2.92 15.84
CA GLU A 7 22.34 -2.92 15.59
C GLU A 7 22.78 -1.79 14.64
N GLY A 8 21.85 -0.95 14.16
CA GLY A 8 22.16 0.18 13.27
C GLY A 8 22.60 -0.24 11.87
N GLN A 9 22.22 -1.45 11.42
CA GLN A 9 22.61 -1.93 10.09
C GLN A 9 21.85 -1.22 8.97
N PHE A 10 20.63 -0.74 9.25
CA PHE A 10 19.80 0.02 8.31
C PHE A 10 20.00 1.52 8.51
N HIS A 11 19.99 2.28 7.40
CA HIS A 11 19.84 3.74 7.44
C HIS A 11 18.43 4.14 7.86
N VAL A 12 17.42 3.41 7.40
CA VAL A 12 16.04 3.49 7.89
C VAL A 12 15.45 2.09 7.98
N LYS A 13 14.78 1.81 9.10
CA LYS A 13 14.06 0.56 9.29
C LYS A 13 13.10 0.27 8.11
N PRO A 14 13.21 -0.89 7.45
CA PRO A 14 12.28 -1.29 6.41
C PRO A 14 10.83 -1.37 6.91
N ILE A 15 9.88 -1.00 6.06
CA ILE A 15 8.44 -1.04 6.36
C ILE A 15 7.82 -2.22 5.61
N GLY A 16 7.18 -3.16 6.31
CA GLY A 16 6.40 -4.19 5.64
C GLY A 16 6.23 -5.50 6.42
N PRO A 17 5.64 -6.53 5.78
CA PRO A 17 5.12 -6.49 4.40
C PRO A 17 3.92 -5.53 4.29
N LEU A 18 3.68 -4.93 3.12
CA LEU A 18 2.70 -3.85 2.91
C LEU A 18 1.31 -4.17 3.46
N GLY A 19 0.84 -5.42 3.34
CA GLY A 19 -0.45 -5.84 3.87
C GLY A 19 -0.58 -5.80 5.40
N ARG A 20 0.53 -5.71 6.16
CA ARG A 20 0.51 -5.46 7.62
C ARG A 20 0.51 -3.97 7.96
N CYS A 21 0.74 -3.10 6.98
CA CYS A 21 0.80 -1.66 7.16
C CYS A 21 -0.55 -0.97 6.91
N CYS A 22 -1.59 -1.73 6.55
CA CYS A 22 -2.93 -1.23 6.34
C CYS A 22 -4.01 -2.15 6.95
N ALA A 23 -5.14 -1.56 7.33
CA ALA A 23 -6.34 -2.26 7.78
C ALA A 23 -7.54 -1.84 6.94
N VAL A 24 -8.47 -2.78 6.71
CA VAL A 24 -9.73 -2.49 6.01
C VAL A 24 -10.75 -1.99 7.02
N LYS A 25 -11.36 -0.83 6.75
CA LYS A 25 -12.37 -0.21 7.64
C LYS A 25 -13.64 -1.03 7.74
N ASP A 26 -14.14 -1.54 6.61
CA ASP A 26 -15.33 -2.40 6.54
C ASP A 26 -14.96 -3.75 5.92
N ALA A 27 -15.07 -4.80 6.74
CA ALA A 27 -14.69 -6.16 6.38
C ALA A 27 -15.40 -6.71 5.13
N LYS A 28 -16.56 -6.16 4.74
CA LYS A 28 -17.26 -6.57 3.50
C LYS A 28 -16.41 -6.35 2.25
N TRP A 29 -15.53 -5.34 2.28
CA TRP A 29 -14.65 -5.00 1.16
C TRP A 29 -13.33 -5.78 1.14
N ALA A 30 -13.00 -6.50 2.22
CA ALA A 30 -11.67 -7.08 2.40
C ALA A 30 -11.25 -7.99 1.23
N ARG A 31 -12.17 -8.83 0.73
CA ARG A 31 -11.88 -9.72 -0.41
C ARG A 31 -11.66 -8.95 -1.71
N ALA A 32 -12.48 -7.93 -1.98
CA ALA A 32 -12.36 -7.11 -3.19
C ALA A 32 -11.05 -6.32 -3.18
N ILE A 33 -10.73 -5.68 -2.07
CA ILE A 33 -9.49 -4.92 -1.87
C ILE A 33 -8.26 -5.83 -2.00
N GLN A 34 -8.28 -6.99 -1.35
CA GLN A 34 -7.16 -7.94 -1.46
C GLN A 34 -6.96 -8.45 -2.89
N ALA A 35 -8.04 -8.69 -3.63
CA ALA A 35 -7.97 -9.12 -5.02
C ALA A 35 -7.43 -8.01 -5.92
N ALA A 36 -7.87 -6.77 -5.71
CA ALA A 36 -7.48 -5.61 -6.51
C ALA A 36 -6.00 -5.22 -6.31
N ILE A 37 -5.51 -5.21 -5.07
CA ILE A 37 -4.10 -4.90 -4.77
C ILE A 37 -3.17 -6.07 -5.13
N GLY A 38 -3.63 -7.30 -4.93
CA GLY A 38 -2.89 -8.51 -5.24
C GLY A 38 -1.91 -8.95 -4.15
N ARG A 39 -1.78 -10.28 -3.99
CA ARG A 39 -0.94 -10.90 -2.94
C ARG A 39 0.54 -10.55 -3.05
N ARG A 40 1.04 -10.36 -4.28
CA ARG A 40 2.45 -10.01 -4.53
C ARG A 40 2.77 -8.65 -3.93
N THR A 41 1.99 -7.63 -4.26
CA THR A 41 2.15 -6.25 -3.76
C THR A 41 2.00 -6.22 -2.25
N LEU A 42 0.96 -6.85 -1.69
CA LEU A 42 0.75 -6.93 -0.24
C LEU A 42 1.90 -7.64 0.51
N GLY A 43 2.67 -8.49 -0.17
CA GLY A 43 3.83 -9.19 0.38
C GLY A 43 5.16 -8.43 0.28
N MET A 44 5.19 -7.26 -0.37
CA MET A 44 6.41 -6.47 -0.57
C MET A 44 6.80 -5.68 0.69
N TYR A 45 8.09 -5.42 0.84
CA TYR A 45 8.65 -4.51 1.84
C TYR A 45 9.09 -3.20 1.17
N LEU A 46 9.03 -2.10 1.90
CA LEU A 46 9.63 -0.82 1.50
C LEU A 46 10.97 -0.66 2.19
N VAL A 47 11.97 -0.20 1.44
CA VAL A 47 13.33 0.12 1.92
C VAL A 47 13.72 1.51 1.44
N ASN A 48 14.52 2.22 2.24
CA ASN A 48 14.82 3.64 1.97
C ASN A 48 15.79 3.85 0.81
N ASP A 49 16.76 2.96 0.67
CA ASP A 49 17.79 3.04 -0.35
C ASP A 49 18.34 1.64 -0.71
N THR A 50 19.27 1.62 -1.66
CA THR A 50 19.92 0.38 -2.11
C THR A 50 20.77 -0.29 -1.02
N HIS A 51 21.29 0.46 -0.04
CA HIS A 51 22.01 -0.15 1.09
C HIS A 51 21.05 -0.94 1.97
N ASP A 52 19.94 -0.33 2.36
CA ASP A 52 18.90 -0.98 3.16
C ASP A 52 18.29 -2.19 2.44
N GLU A 53 18.13 -2.09 1.12
CA GLU A 53 17.75 -3.21 0.28
C GLU A 53 18.73 -4.38 0.40
N GLN A 54 20.05 -4.13 0.30
CA GLN A 54 21.07 -5.17 0.41
C GLN A 54 21.09 -5.81 1.80
N VAL A 55 20.94 -5.01 2.86
CA VAL A 55 20.84 -5.50 4.23
C VAL A 55 19.63 -6.42 4.38
N LEU A 56 18.46 -5.99 3.88
CA LEU A 56 17.24 -6.79 3.97
C LEU A 56 17.31 -8.06 3.08
N ARG A 57 17.92 -7.99 1.90
CA ARG A 57 18.18 -9.15 1.02
C ARG A 57 19.02 -10.21 1.74
N ARG A 58 20.07 -9.81 2.46
CA ARG A 58 20.91 -10.73 3.25
C ARG A 58 20.11 -11.41 4.36
N ILE A 59 19.33 -10.64 5.12
CA ILE A 59 18.52 -11.16 6.24
C ILE A 59 17.45 -12.13 5.74
N THR A 60 16.81 -11.80 4.62
CA THR A 60 15.72 -12.59 4.04
C THR A 60 16.21 -13.71 3.12
N ARG A 61 17.53 -13.85 2.94
CA ARG A 61 18.16 -14.80 2.00
C ARG A 61 17.57 -14.69 0.58
N ASN A 62 17.39 -13.46 0.11
CA ASN A 62 16.74 -13.10 -1.17
C ASN A 62 15.26 -13.49 -1.30
N GLY A 63 14.58 -13.84 -0.21
CA GLY A 63 13.18 -14.28 -0.22
C GLY A 63 12.14 -13.16 -0.23
N ALA A 64 12.51 -11.92 0.08
CA ALA A 64 11.58 -10.79 0.08
C ALA A 64 11.61 -10.02 -1.24
N SER A 65 10.43 -9.63 -1.72
CA SER A 65 10.29 -8.59 -2.75
C SER A 65 10.28 -7.22 -2.08
N MET A 66 10.97 -6.24 -2.67
CA MET A 66 11.16 -4.92 -2.07
C MET A 66 10.90 -3.81 -3.10
N ILE A 67 10.48 -2.64 -2.61
CA ILE A 67 10.39 -1.38 -3.34
C ILE A 67 11.34 -0.40 -2.65
N VAL A 68 12.25 0.21 -3.42
CA VAL A 68 13.13 1.27 -2.93
C VAL A 68 12.40 2.59 -3.07
N THR A 69 12.14 3.29 -1.96
CA THR A 69 11.44 4.58 -1.92
C THR A 69 11.82 5.36 -0.66
N ASP A 70 11.65 6.69 -0.67
CA ASP A 70 11.91 7.51 0.51
C ASP A 70 10.90 7.19 1.63
N LEU A 71 11.39 6.59 2.71
CA LEU A 71 10.56 6.21 3.87
C LEU A 71 10.31 7.37 4.83
N ARG A 72 11.01 8.49 4.65
CA ARG A 72 10.88 9.69 5.50
C ARG A 72 9.86 10.69 4.93
N GLY A 73 9.40 10.48 3.69
CA GLY A 73 8.41 11.31 3.03
C GLY A 73 7.04 11.29 3.73
N GLY A 74 6.33 12.41 3.63
CA GLY A 74 4.93 12.52 4.06
C GLY A 74 3.96 11.84 3.11
N GLU A 75 2.67 11.79 3.49
CA GLU A 75 1.63 11.29 2.61
C GLU A 75 1.52 12.15 1.35
N TYR A 76 1.29 11.53 0.20
CA TYR A 76 0.97 12.26 -1.01
C TYR A 76 -0.30 13.08 -0.82
N ASN A 77 -0.20 14.37 -1.13
CA ASN A 77 -1.36 15.23 -1.35
C ASN A 77 -1.96 14.88 -2.72
N ILE A 78 -3.06 14.13 -2.73
CA ILE A 78 -3.76 13.72 -3.95
C ILE A 78 -4.83 14.79 -4.23
N PRO A 79 -4.70 15.57 -5.32
CA PRO A 79 -5.69 16.58 -5.67
C PRO A 79 -7.07 15.97 -5.89
N GLU A 80 -8.12 16.72 -5.52
CA GLU A 80 -9.51 16.24 -5.64
C GLU A 80 -9.90 15.96 -7.10
N ASP A 81 -9.35 16.72 -8.06
CA ASP A 81 -9.57 16.53 -9.49
C ASP A 81 -8.83 15.31 -10.08
N ALA A 82 -7.88 14.73 -9.34
CA ALA A 82 -7.24 13.46 -9.67
C ALA A 82 -8.03 12.24 -9.18
N LEU A 83 -9.01 12.43 -8.30
CA LEU A 83 -9.86 11.36 -7.79
C LEU A 83 -11.04 11.10 -8.72
N PRO A 84 -11.52 9.85 -8.82
CA PRO A 84 -12.76 9.56 -9.53
C PRO A 84 -13.93 10.36 -8.93
N ARG A 85 -14.73 10.98 -9.80
CA ARG A 85 -15.99 11.58 -9.39
C ARG A 85 -16.97 10.46 -9.01
N VAL A 86 -17.23 10.33 -7.72
CA VAL A 86 -18.18 9.34 -7.18
C VAL A 86 -19.63 9.83 -7.24
N ASP A 87 -19.83 11.14 -7.37
CA ASP A 87 -21.14 11.75 -7.56
C ASP A 87 -21.73 11.34 -8.91
N GLY A 88 -22.88 10.67 -8.89
CA GLY A 88 -23.56 10.14 -10.07
C GLY A 88 -23.19 8.71 -10.45
N VAL A 89 -22.11 8.15 -9.91
CA VAL A 89 -21.66 6.77 -10.17
C VAL A 89 -22.18 5.84 -9.06
N GLY A 90 -23.50 5.74 -8.94
CA GLY A 90 -24.17 4.65 -8.20
C GLY A 90 -23.75 4.43 -6.74
N GLY A 91 -23.12 5.39 -6.06
CA GLY A 91 -22.60 5.22 -4.70
C GLY A 91 -21.29 4.43 -4.59
N GLY A 92 -20.44 4.45 -5.62
CA GLY A 92 -19.11 3.87 -5.58
C GLY A 92 -18.19 4.56 -4.57
N ILE A 93 -17.26 3.81 -3.98
CA ILE A 93 -16.24 4.33 -3.05
C ILE A 93 -14.85 3.87 -3.48
N THR A 94 -13.82 4.68 -3.27
CA THR A 94 -12.44 4.27 -3.60
C THR A 94 -11.91 3.20 -2.64
N ILE A 95 -10.96 2.37 -3.08
CA ILE A 95 -10.21 1.49 -2.16
C ILE A 95 -9.45 2.31 -1.11
N LEU A 96 -8.83 3.42 -1.51
CA LEU A 96 -8.08 4.30 -0.61
C LEU A 96 -8.95 4.76 0.58
N SER A 97 -10.20 5.15 0.34
CA SER A 97 -11.10 5.60 1.41
C SER A 97 -11.49 4.49 2.39
N GLN A 98 -11.38 3.22 1.99
CA GLN A 98 -11.68 2.03 2.80
C GLN A 98 -10.48 1.44 3.54
N LEU A 99 -9.29 2.04 3.40
CA LEU A 99 -8.09 1.62 4.10
C LEU A 99 -7.67 2.64 5.16
N GLU A 100 -7.12 2.12 6.26
CA GLU A 100 -6.36 2.87 7.26
C GLU A 100 -4.90 2.43 7.19
N PHE A 101 -3.97 3.37 7.32
CA PHE A 101 -2.55 3.11 7.18
C PHE A 101 -1.80 3.44 8.46
N THR A 102 -0.80 2.63 8.78
CA THR A 102 0.11 2.90 9.91
C THR A 102 1.34 3.71 9.49
N HIS A 103 1.60 3.80 8.18
CA HIS A 103 2.77 4.49 7.63
C HIS A 103 2.40 5.22 6.34
N ALA A 104 2.82 6.48 6.21
CA ALA A 104 2.63 7.29 5.00
C ALA A 104 3.26 6.62 3.76
N ALA A 105 4.48 6.09 3.90
CA ALA A 105 5.17 5.39 2.82
C ALA A 105 4.39 4.16 2.32
N ALA A 106 3.69 3.44 3.20
CA ALA A 106 2.85 2.30 2.81
C ALA A 106 1.61 2.74 2.02
N ARG A 107 0.97 3.83 2.44
CA ARG A 107 -0.13 4.47 1.68
C ARG A 107 0.34 4.86 0.28
N ASN A 108 1.43 5.62 0.21
CA ASN A 108 2.02 6.11 -1.04
C ASN A 108 2.41 4.96 -1.95
N ALA A 109 3.03 3.90 -1.42
CA ALA A 109 3.39 2.73 -2.21
C ALA A 109 2.17 2.00 -2.80
N LEU A 110 1.04 1.92 -2.09
CA LEU A 110 -0.17 1.31 -2.65
C LEU A 110 -0.87 2.21 -3.68
N VAL A 111 -0.74 3.53 -3.54
CA VAL A 111 -1.14 4.48 -4.60
C VAL A 111 -0.29 4.22 -5.85
N ASP A 112 1.03 4.18 -5.73
CA ASP A 112 1.94 4.00 -6.87
C ASP A 112 1.83 2.62 -7.54
N GLN A 113 1.63 1.55 -6.77
CA GLN A 113 1.67 0.18 -7.29
C GLN A 113 0.31 -0.41 -7.65
N ALA A 114 -0.77 0.10 -7.06
CA ALA A 114 -2.11 -0.48 -7.22
C ALA A 114 -3.19 0.57 -7.51
N GLU A 115 -2.86 1.86 -7.61
CA GLU A 115 -3.78 2.95 -7.95
C GLU A 115 -5.06 2.94 -7.08
N ILE A 116 -4.90 2.66 -5.77
CA ILE A 116 -6.00 2.44 -4.84
C ILE A 116 -6.93 3.66 -4.68
N GLU A 117 -6.45 4.85 -5.02
CA GLU A 117 -7.21 6.11 -5.07
C GLU A 117 -8.12 6.21 -6.29
N ARG A 118 -7.86 5.43 -7.34
CA ARG A 118 -8.63 5.43 -8.60
C ARG A 118 -9.54 4.22 -8.76
N GLN A 119 -9.30 3.17 -8.00
CA GLN A 119 -10.12 1.95 -8.04
C GLN A 119 -11.39 2.10 -7.19
N LEU A 120 -12.55 1.89 -7.84
CA LEU A 120 -13.87 1.97 -7.20
C LEU A 120 -14.39 0.60 -6.76
N LEU A 121 -15.10 0.61 -5.63
CA LEU A 121 -15.81 -0.51 -5.03
C LEU A 121 -17.31 -0.23 -5.09
N PHE A 122 -18.08 -1.23 -5.53
CA PHE A 122 -19.54 -1.17 -5.65
C PHE A 122 -20.16 -2.35 -4.91
N GLU A 123 -21.29 -2.12 -4.24
CA GLU A 123 -22.03 -3.19 -3.55
C GLU A 123 -22.77 -4.09 -4.54
N ASP A 124 -23.33 -3.49 -5.60
CA ASP A 124 -24.05 -4.21 -6.66
C ASP A 124 -23.26 -4.15 -7.97
N LYS A 125 -22.97 -5.32 -8.53
CA LYS A 125 -22.22 -5.47 -9.79
C LYS A 125 -22.90 -4.74 -10.96
N ARG A 126 -24.23 -4.62 -10.95
CA ARG A 126 -24.98 -3.98 -12.04
C ARG A 126 -24.65 -2.48 -12.19
N ARG A 127 -24.22 -1.83 -11.10
CA ARG A 127 -23.84 -0.41 -11.12
C ARG A 127 -22.46 -0.15 -11.71
N MET A 128 -21.71 -1.18 -12.09
CA MET A 128 -20.41 -1.03 -12.77
C MET A 128 -20.55 -0.89 -14.29
N GLU A 129 -21.72 -1.20 -14.85
CA GLU A 129 -21.97 -1.29 -16.31
C GLU A 129 -22.78 -0.09 -16.86
N ASP A 130 -23.30 0.77 -15.97
CA ASP A 130 -24.03 2.01 -16.29
C ASP A 130 -23.08 3.22 -16.35
#